data_AF-A0A7C5AV58-F1
#
_entry.id   AF-A0A7C5AV58-F1
#
_cell.length_a   1.000
_cell.length_b   1.000
_cell.length_c   1.000
_cell.angle_alpha   90.00
_cell.angle_beta   90.00
_cell.angle_gamma   90.00
#
_symmetry.space_group_name_H-M   'P 1'
#
loop_
_entity.id
_entity.type
_entity.pdbx_description
1 polymer ?
#
loop_
_entity_poly.entity_id
_entity_poly.type
_entity_poly.pdbx_seq_one_letter_code
_entity_poly.pdbx_strand_id
1 'polypeptide(L)'
;MCTRNRIVLALFVGCWIVSAQPPATEARSSLKVDFPKDSPVAVVGFDMGDSVTTTRGSAIVIDLRTLLTLRNAGSRRLRGVTLLVSTQESAVGGRASVSVPSLNVEPGGTFPVRINLRLLRPLAPAGPLVTVTLDGALFEDLSFFGPNLLNSRRSMMVWELEAQRDRRYFKSVLSASGPEVLREKLLESLARQAARPRLDVQVTRGRATNIDAARTVQFAFLGPAGAPVEPVAGSAMVSGGEARATSLEVINRSKRTVRYFEVGLILRDDAGREYLAGSVPASDPDLNLAPGARTRVTQDSTLRFMAAGGRPLAIAGLTGYVSQVEFADGSIWIPDRRALADPRLAEVVTPSPEEQRLADLYRRKGLQAVIDELSKF
;
A
#
# COMPACT_ATOMS: atom_id res chain seq x y z
N MET A 1 -17.50 -98.25 8.13
CA MET A 1 -18.89 -97.88 7.75
C MET A 1 -19.07 -96.38 7.96
N CYS A 2 -19.81 -95.75 7.05
CA CYS A 2 -20.35 -94.38 7.06
C CYS A 2 -19.43 -93.16 6.82
N THR A 3 -19.74 -92.54 5.69
CA THR A 3 -19.38 -91.29 5.03
C THR A 3 -19.77 -89.98 5.74
N ARG A 4 -19.16 -88.89 5.24
CA ARG A 4 -19.76 -87.60 4.78
C ARG A 4 -19.58 -86.32 5.65
N ASN A 5 -18.63 -85.48 5.22
CA ASN A 5 -18.78 -84.13 4.63
C ASN A 5 -19.64 -83.05 5.35
N ARG A 6 -19.05 -81.85 5.64
CA ARG A 6 -19.45 -80.51 5.11
C ARG A 6 -18.88 -79.28 5.88
N ILE A 7 -18.33 -78.34 5.09
CA ILE A 7 -18.51 -76.86 5.10
C ILE A 7 -17.73 -75.94 6.09
N VAL A 8 -16.75 -75.23 5.51
CA VAL A 8 -16.48 -73.77 5.44
C VAL A 8 -16.77 -72.85 6.65
N LEU A 9 -15.74 -72.13 7.12
CA LEU A 9 -15.80 -70.68 7.36
C LEU A 9 -14.41 -70.02 7.24
N ALA A 10 -14.34 -68.95 6.46
CA ALA A 10 -13.17 -68.11 6.18
C ALA A 10 -13.07 -66.93 7.16
N LEU A 11 -11.88 -66.39 7.44
CA LEU A 11 -11.73 -64.97 7.82
C LEU A 11 -10.29 -64.42 7.65
N PHE A 12 -10.18 -63.50 6.68
CA PHE A 12 -9.38 -62.27 6.59
C PHE A 12 -7.83 -62.28 6.68
N VAL A 13 -7.21 -62.15 5.50
CA VAL A 13 -5.89 -61.52 5.30
C VAL A 13 -6.11 -60.02 5.08
N GLY A 14 -5.68 -59.19 6.03
CA GLY A 14 -5.70 -57.73 5.92
C GLY A 14 -4.48 -57.19 5.16
N CYS A 15 -4.71 -56.59 3.99
CA CYS A 15 -3.73 -55.80 3.26
C CYS A 15 -3.39 -54.51 4.02
N TRP A 16 -2.12 -54.31 4.35
CA TRP A 16 -1.60 -53.01 4.76
C TRP A 16 -1.36 -52.14 3.53
N ILE A 17 -2.27 -51.18 3.30
CA ILE A 17 -2.06 -50.08 2.36
C ILE A 17 -1.16 -49.06 3.05
N VAL A 18 0.13 -49.09 2.73
CA VAL A 18 1.06 -47.99 3.06
C VAL A 18 0.64 -46.77 2.25
N SER A 19 0.10 -45.78 2.95
CA SER A 19 -0.16 -44.45 2.38
C SER A 19 1.18 -43.77 2.12
N ALA A 20 1.55 -43.65 0.85
CA ALA A 20 2.67 -42.82 0.42
C ALA A 20 2.31 -41.35 0.71
N GLN A 21 2.94 -40.76 1.72
CA GLN A 21 2.94 -39.30 1.86
C GLN A 21 3.71 -38.71 0.68
N PRO A 22 3.17 -37.71 -0.04
CA PRO A 22 3.95 -36.99 -1.04
C PRO A 22 5.16 -36.33 -0.33
N PRO A 23 6.37 -36.40 -0.91
CA PRO A 23 7.53 -35.80 -0.30
C PRO A 23 7.31 -34.31 -0.08
N ALA A 24 7.62 -33.84 1.12
CA ALA A 24 7.68 -32.42 1.43
C ALA A 24 8.60 -31.75 0.40
N THR A 25 8.04 -30.86 -0.41
CA THR A 25 8.78 -30.11 -1.42
C THR A 25 9.88 -29.33 -0.72
N GLU A 26 11.14 -29.60 -1.05
CA GLU A 26 12.30 -28.96 -0.42
C GLU A 26 12.15 -27.43 -0.44
N ALA A 27 12.21 -26.81 0.75
CA ALA A 27 11.98 -25.38 0.97
C ALA A 27 12.93 -24.44 0.20
N ARG A 28 14.03 -24.96 -0.37
CA ARG A 28 14.96 -24.20 -1.22
C ARG A 28 14.48 -24.03 -2.67
N SER A 29 13.44 -24.75 -3.08
CA SER A 29 12.88 -24.69 -4.45
C SER A 29 11.67 -23.75 -4.59
N SER A 30 11.14 -23.23 -3.49
CA SER A 30 9.87 -22.47 -3.47
C SER A 30 10.04 -20.96 -3.62
N LEU A 31 11.06 -20.35 -3.01
CA LEU A 31 11.30 -18.91 -3.04
C LEU A 31 12.66 -18.60 -3.69
N LYS A 32 12.66 -17.77 -4.74
CA LYS A 32 13.86 -17.19 -5.33
C LYS A 32 13.93 -15.70 -4.98
N VAL A 33 15.04 -15.24 -4.43
CA VAL A 33 15.32 -13.79 -4.33
C VAL A 33 16.35 -13.44 -5.38
N ASP A 34 16.00 -12.51 -6.27
CA ASP A 34 16.79 -12.16 -7.44
C ASP A 34 17.02 -10.64 -7.47
N PHE A 35 18.09 -10.21 -6.83
CA PHE A 35 18.51 -8.81 -6.79
C PHE A 35 19.66 -8.58 -7.78
N PRO A 36 19.71 -7.42 -8.46
CA PRO A 36 20.84 -7.04 -9.31
C PRO A 36 22.18 -7.14 -8.55
N LYS A 37 23.28 -7.43 -9.27
CA LYS A 37 24.61 -7.54 -8.66
C LYS A 37 25.09 -6.24 -8.01
N ASP A 38 24.67 -5.11 -8.55
CA ASP A 38 24.92 -3.75 -8.08
C ASP A 38 23.85 -3.26 -7.08
N SER A 39 22.97 -4.16 -6.62
CA SER A 39 21.92 -3.82 -5.66
C SER A 39 22.52 -3.22 -4.37
N PRO A 40 22.00 -2.08 -3.88
CA PRO A 40 22.39 -1.50 -2.60
C PRO A 40 21.87 -2.31 -1.40
N VAL A 41 21.09 -3.36 -1.66
CA VAL A 41 20.52 -4.24 -0.65
C VAL A 41 20.92 -5.69 -0.94
N ALA A 42 21.41 -6.38 0.08
CA ALA A 42 21.76 -7.79 0.02
C ALA A 42 20.87 -8.62 0.94
N VAL A 43 20.56 -9.85 0.55
CA VAL A 43 19.84 -10.80 1.40
C VAL A 43 20.83 -11.45 2.36
N VAL A 44 20.56 -11.34 3.66
CA VAL A 44 21.34 -12.02 4.72
C VAL A 44 20.73 -13.38 5.03
N GLY A 45 19.40 -13.46 5.00
CA GLY A 45 18.67 -14.70 5.23
C GLY A 45 17.18 -14.52 5.02
N PHE A 46 16.45 -15.63 5.03
CA PHE A 46 15.00 -15.63 4.98
C PHE A 46 14.43 -16.77 5.82
N ASP A 47 13.21 -16.55 6.31
CA ASP A 47 12.38 -17.54 6.98
C ASP A 47 11.03 -17.63 6.25
N MET A 48 10.63 -18.85 5.88
CA MET A 48 9.38 -19.12 5.16
C MET A 48 8.16 -19.24 6.08
N GLY A 49 8.34 -19.23 7.41
CA GLY A 49 7.27 -19.25 8.40
C GLY A 49 6.19 -20.30 8.10
N ASP A 50 4.92 -19.91 8.31
CA ASP A 50 3.73 -20.73 8.03
C ASP A 50 3.22 -20.55 6.59
N SER A 51 4.11 -20.42 5.61
CA SER A 51 3.69 -20.29 4.21
C SER A 51 3.02 -21.58 3.73
N VAL A 52 1.85 -21.47 3.12
CA VAL A 52 1.06 -22.63 2.66
C VAL A 52 0.71 -22.48 1.19
N THR A 53 0.76 -23.59 0.47
CA THR A 53 0.27 -23.70 -0.91
C THR A 53 -0.93 -24.62 -0.98
N THR A 54 -2.00 -24.19 -1.63
CA THR A 54 -3.20 -25.01 -1.85
C THR A 54 -3.57 -25.03 -3.32
N THR A 55 -3.86 -26.22 -3.85
CA THR A 55 -4.32 -26.36 -5.24
C THR A 55 -5.82 -26.07 -5.32
N ARG A 56 -6.22 -25.22 -6.26
CA ARG A 56 -7.62 -24.88 -6.54
C ARG A 56 -7.88 -24.90 -8.05
N GLY A 57 -8.51 -25.98 -8.53
CA GLY A 57 -8.78 -26.15 -9.96
C GLY A 57 -7.48 -26.24 -10.75
N SER A 58 -7.27 -25.31 -11.70
CA SER A 58 -6.07 -25.19 -12.53
C SER A 58 -5.02 -24.20 -11.99
N ALA A 59 -5.19 -23.72 -10.75
CA ALA A 59 -4.28 -22.79 -10.08
C ALA A 59 -3.80 -23.31 -8.73
N ILE A 60 -2.67 -22.78 -8.28
CA ILE A 60 -2.11 -22.87 -6.94
C ILE A 60 -2.33 -21.52 -6.27
N VAL A 61 -2.97 -21.54 -5.11
CA VAL A 61 -3.06 -20.39 -4.19
C VAL A 61 -1.86 -20.49 -3.25
N ILE A 62 -1.10 -19.41 -3.16
CA ILE A 62 0.10 -19.31 -2.32
C ILE A 62 -0.20 -18.29 -1.23
N ASP A 63 -0.36 -18.75 -0.01
CA ASP A 63 -0.42 -17.91 1.18
C ASP A 63 1.00 -17.75 1.72
N LEU A 64 1.69 -16.71 1.27
CA LEU A 64 3.09 -16.42 1.56
C LEU A 64 3.22 -15.63 2.87
N ARG A 65 3.97 -16.17 3.84
CA ARG A 65 4.26 -15.56 5.14
C ARG A 65 5.76 -15.65 5.42
N THR A 66 6.53 -14.76 4.82
CA THR A 66 7.99 -14.81 4.83
C THR A 66 8.58 -13.61 5.56
N LEU A 67 9.68 -13.82 6.29
CA LEU A 67 10.53 -12.76 6.81
C LEU A 67 11.86 -12.76 6.08
N LEU A 68 12.16 -11.70 5.33
CA LEU A 68 13.48 -11.48 4.76
C LEU A 68 14.32 -10.62 5.70
N THR A 69 15.55 -11.04 5.98
CA THR A 69 16.54 -10.19 6.65
C THR A 69 17.46 -9.63 5.58
N LEU A 70 17.39 -8.31 5.37
CA LEU A 70 18.17 -7.60 4.38
C LEU A 70 19.27 -6.79 5.04
N ARG A 71 20.34 -6.50 4.28
CA ARG A 71 21.44 -5.64 4.68
C ARG A 71 21.60 -4.51 3.69
N ASN A 72 21.84 -3.29 4.20
CA ASN A 72 22.33 -2.20 3.37
C ASN A 72 23.77 -2.49 2.96
N ALA A 73 23.97 -2.93 1.72
CA ALA A 73 25.28 -3.22 1.16
C ALA A 73 25.91 -1.99 0.49
N GLY A 74 25.15 -0.90 0.33
CA GLY A 74 25.63 0.34 -0.25
C GLY A 74 26.36 1.25 0.75
N SER A 75 26.84 2.38 0.24
CA SER A 75 27.53 3.43 1.02
C SER A 75 26.61 4.52 1.58
N ARG A 76 25.32 4.51 1.20
CA ARG A 76 24.33 5.53 1.58
C ARG A 76 23.29 4.97 2.52
N ARG A 77 22.79 5.81 3.42
CA ARG A 77 21.72 5.46 4.36
C ARG A 77 20.40 5.22 3.60
N LEU A 78 19.74 4.11 3.89
CA LEU A 78 18.45 3.75 3.27
C LEU A 78 17.28 4.36 4.04
N ARG A 79 16.33 4.92 3.28
CA ARG A 79 15.06 5.50 3.75
C ARG A 79 13.83 4.68 3.38
N GLY A 80 13.94 3.81 2.38
CA GLY A 80 12.90 2.84 2.10
C GLY A 80 13.33 1.80 1.08
N VAL A 81 12.59 0.69 1.04
CA VAL A 81 12.69 -0.29 -0.04
C VAL A 81 11.32 -0.72 -0.51
N THR A 82 11.18 -1.00 -1.80
CA THR A 82 10.03 -1.67 -2.39
C THR A 82 10.49 -2.93 -3.11
N LEU A 83 9.87 -4.05 -2.75
CA LEU A 83 10.08 -5.35 -3.36
C LEU A 83 8.90 -5.69 -4.25
N LEU A 84 9.18 -6.21 -5.45
CA LEU A 84 8.20 -6.85 -6.31
C LEU A 84 8.20 -8.35 -6.00
N VAL A 85 7.02 -8.89 -5.70
CA VAL A 85 6.81 -10.31 -5.43
C VAL A 85 5.96 -10.87 -6.57
N SER A 86 6.46 -11.89 -7.27
CA SER A 86 5.77 -12.47 -8.43
C SER A 86 5.82 -13.99 -8.44
N THR A 87 4.72 -14.63 -8.79
CA THR A 87 4.64 -16.07 -9.06
C THR A 87 4.95 -16.38 -10.52
N GLN A 88 4.58 -15.46 -11.43
CA GLN A 88 4.92 -15.34 -12.86
C GLN A 88 4.59 -13.90 -13.34
N GLU A 89 5.10 -13.48 -14.49
CA GLU A 89 4.92 -12.09 -14.98
C GLU A 89 3.50 -11.75 -15.50
N SER A 90 2.74 -12.74 -15.96
CA SER A 90 1.49 -12.53 -16.73
C SER A 90 0.18 -13.00 -16.08
N ALA A 91 0.24 -13.65 -14.91
CA ALA A 91 -0.96 -14.17 -14.25
C ALA A 91 -1.66 -13.09 -13.39
N VAL A 92 -2.98 -12.94 -13.55
CA VAL A 92 -3.81 -12.08 -12.68
C VAL A 92 -3.73 -12.60 -11.24
N GLY A 93 -3.40 -11.71 -10.30
CA GLY A 93 -3.17 -12.09 -8.90
C GLY A 93 -1.83 -12.78 -8.64
N GLY A 94 -0.95 -12.87 -9.65
CA GLY A 94 0.39 -13.44 -9.52
C GLY A 94 1.48 -12.42 -9.19
N ARG A 95 1.15 -11.12 -9.06
CA ARG A 95 2.10 -10.05 -8.72
C ARG A 95 1.58 -9.23 -7.55
N ALA A 96 2.49 -8.84 -6.67
CA ALA A 96 2.22 -7.96 -5.54
C ALA A 96 3.48 -7.15 -5.21
N SER A 97 3.33 -6.15 -4.35
CA SER A 97 4.43 -5.33 -3.86
C SER A 97 4.47 -5.31 -2.34
N VAL A 98 5.67 -5.22 -1.79
CA VAL A 98 5.90 -4.99 -0.36
C VAL A 98 6.81 -3.79 -0.24
N SER A 99 6.31 -2.73 0.39
CA SER A 99 7.10 -1.51 0.63
C SER A 99 7.35 -1.34 2.11
N VAL A 100 8.59 -0.99 2.45
CA VAL A 100 9.02 -0.65 3.80
C VAL A 100 9.50 0.79 3.78
N PRO A 101 8.59 1.77 4.00
CA PRO A 101 8.95 3.18 4.11
C PRO A 101 9.64 3.47 5.45
N SER A 102 10.09 4.71 5.62
CA SER A 102 10.56 5.25 6.89
C SER A 102 11.75 4.50 7.52
N LEU A 103 12.58 3.87 6.71
CA LEU A 103 13.80 3.24 7.17
C LEU A 103 14.83 4.27 7.63
N ASN A 104 15.71 3.82 8.54
CA ASN A 104 16.88 4.55 8.97
C ASN A 104 18.06 3.59 9.08
N VAL A 105 18.44 2.99 7.95
CA VAL A 105 19.44 1.91 7.93
C VAL A 105 20.76 2.44 7.40
N GLU A 106 21.75 2.50 8.28
CA GLU A 106 23.13 2.87 7.93
C GLU A 106 23.78 1.87 6.98
N PRO A 107 24.83 2.27 6.24
CA PRO A 107 25.68 1.35 5.51
C PRO A 107 26.11 0.17 6.38
N GLY A 108 25.95 -1.05 5.87
CA GLY A 108 26.24 -2.28 6.59
C GLY A 108 25.17 -2.75 7.58
N GLY A 109 24.20 -1.90 7.94
CA GLY A 109 23.11 -2.23 8.86
C GLY A 109 22.11 -3.23 8.27
N THR A 110 21.43 -3.99 9.13
CA THR A 110 20.42 -4.98 8.75
C THR A 110 19.01 -4.56 9.15
N PHE A 111 18.02 -5.03 8.40
CA PHE A 111 16.62 -4.73 8.66
C PHE A 111 15.69 -5.86 8.18
N PRO A 112 14.56 -6.09 8.87
CA PRO A 112 13.58 -7.08 8.47
C PRO A 112 12.59 -6.52 7.43
N VAL A 113 12.21 -7.36 6.47
CA VAL A 113 11.07 -7.14 5.55
C VAL A 113 10.10 -8.30 5.69
N ARG A 114 8.89 -8.01 6.17
CA ARG A 114 7.82 -9.00 6.31
C ARG A 114 6.97 -9.03 5.04
N ILE A 115 6.85 -10.19 4.43
CA ILE A 115 6.06 -10.44 3.24
C ILE A 115 4.88 -11.32 3.64
N ASN A 116 3.69 -10.72 3.68
CA ASN A 116 2.44 -11.42 3.98
C ASN A 116 1.47 -11.19 2.83
N LEU A 117 1.38 -12.17 1.92
CA LEU A 117 0.67 -12.02 0.65
C LEU A 117 -0.11 -13.29 0.32
N ARG A 118 -1.21 -13.12 -0.42
CA ARG A 118 -1.93 -14.21 -1.06
C ARG A 118 -1.80 -14.05 -2.56
N LEU A 119 -1.13 -15.00 -3.20
CA LEU A 119 -0.81 -14.96 -4.63
C LEU A 119 -1.46 -16.13 -5.35
N LEU A 120 -1.71 -15.95 -6.64
CA LEU A 120 -2.19 -16.98 -7.55
C LEU A 120 -1.08 -17.37 -8.53
N ARG A 121 -0.95 -18.65 -8.79
CA ARG A 121 -0.02 -19.20 -9.76
C ARG A 121 -0.75 -20.28 -10.58
N PRO A 122 -0.63 -20.33 -11.91
CA PRO A 122 -1.13 -21.48 -12.67
C PRO A 122 -0.49 -22.81 -12.21
N LEU A 123 -1.06 -23.97 -12.52
CA LEU A 123 -0.51 -25.28 -12.13
C LEU A 123 0.69 -25.75 -12.99
N ALA A 124 0.78 -25.31 -14.26
CA ALA A 124 1.83 -25.68 -15.20
C ALA A 124 3.18 -24.92 -15.20
N PRO A 125 3.52 -23.97 -14.29
CA PRO A 125 4.79 -23.26 -14.38
C PRO A 125 6.01 -24.12 -14.03
N ALA A 126 7.04 -24.05 -14.86
CA ALA A 126 8.40 -24.38 -14.48
C ALA A 126 9.04 -23.23 -13.67
N GLY A 127 9.91 -23.55 -12.71
CA GLY A 127 10.66 -22.57 -11.90
C GLY A 127 10.12 -22.35 -10.47
N PRO A 128 10.66 -21.35 -9.74
CA PRO A 128 10.31 -21.11 -8.33
C PRO A 128 8.81 -20.77 -8.16
N LEU A 129 8.25 -21.10 -7.00
CA LEU A 129 6.85 -20.77 -6.67
C LEU A 129 6.65 -19.25 -6.57
N VAL A 130 7.64 -18.55 -6.01
CA VAL A 130 7.66 -17.10 -5.83
C VAL A 130 9.06 -16.58 -6.15
N THR A 131 9.13 -15.48 -6.90
CA THR A 131 10.33 -14.68 -7.08
C THR A 131 10.15 -13.32 -6.41
N VAL A 132 11.15 -12.89 -5.65
CA VAL A 132 11.22 -11.57 -5.04
C VAL A 132 12.35 -10.80 -5.71
N THR A 133 12.03 -9.65 -6.29
CA THR A 133 13.00 -8.75 -6.91
C THR A 133 12.96 -7.37 -6.22
N LEU A 134 14.06 -6.64 -6.31
CA LEU A 134 14.11 -5.26 -5.85
C LEU A 134 13.48 -4.36 -6.91
N ASP A 135 12.37 -3.69 -6.58
CA ASP A 135 11.78 -2.69 -7.45
C ASP A 135 12.43 -1.31 -7.25
N GLY A 136 12.74 -0.98 -5.99
CA GLY A 136 13.27 0.32 -5.63
C GLY A 136 13.92 0.36 -4.25
N ALA A 137 14.99 1.13 -4.12
CA ALA A 137 15.61 1.53 -2.87
C ALA A 137 15.75 3.07 -2.87
N LEU A 138 15.24 3.72 -1.83
CA LEU A 138 15.32 5.16 -1.63
C LEU A 138 16.38 5.48 -0.58
N PHE A 139 17.21 6.47 -0.87
CA PHE A 139 18.26 6.94 0.03
C PHE A 139 17.91 8.25 0.72
N GLU A 140 18.72 8.62 1.71
CA GLU A 140 18.56 9.85 2.49
C GLU A 140 18.59 11.14 1.66
N ASP A 141 19.39 11.16 0.60
CA ASP A 141 19.47 12.28 -0.37
C ASP A 141 18.30 12.29 -1.37
N LEU A 142 17.28 11.46 -1.16
CA LEU A 142 16.13 11.22 -2.05
C LEU A 142 16.49 10.66 -3.44
N SER A 143 17.75 10.25 -3.63
CA SER A 143 18.10 9.48 -4.81
C SER A 143 17.48 8.09 -4.74
N PHE A 144 17.29 7.47 -5.90
CA PHE A 144 16.58 6.21 -6.05
C PHE A 144 17.42 5.24 -6.87
N PHE A 145 17.48 3.99 -6.44
CA PHE A 145 18.05 2.87 -7.18
C PHE A 145 16.97 1.84 -7.47
N GLY A 146 16.97 1.26 -8.67
CA GLY A 146 16.09 0.15 -9.02
C GLY A 146 15.36 0.38 -10.35
N PRO A 147 14.74 -0.67 -10.89
CA PRO A 147 14.07 -0.61 -12.18
C PRO A 147 12.75 0.19 -12.15
N ASN A 148 12.18 0.44 -10.97
CA ASN A 148 10.93 1.20 -10.81
C ASN A 148 9.76 0.62 -11.64
N LEU A 149 9.67 -0.70 -11.76
CA LEU A 149 8.63 -1.39 -12.55
C LEU A 149 7.22 -1.16 -11.98
N LEU A 150 7.14 -0.91 -10.67
CA LEU A 150 5.90 -0.59 -9.97
C LEU A 150 5.61 0.91 -9.88
N ASN A 151 6.44 1.76 -10.51
CA ASN A 151 6.42 3.20 -10.31
C ASN A 151 6.55 3.61 -8.82
N SER A 152 7.26 2.81 -8.03
CA SER A 152 7.42 3.00 -6.58
C SER A 152 8.20 4.26 -6.20
N ARG A 153 9.10 4.75 -7.06
CA ARG A 153 9.98 5.90 -6.78
C ARG A 153 9.19 7.10 -6.24
N ARG A 154 8.08 7.45 -6.88
CA ARG A 154 7.25 8.58 -6.49
C ARG A 154 6.66 8.37 -5.10
N SER A 155 5.96 7.24 -4.89
CA SER A 155 5.32 6.92 -3.62
C SER A 155 6.33 6.84 -2.47
N MET A 156 7.52 6.28 -2.73
CA MET A 156 8.60 6.24 -1.73
C MET A 156 9.10 7.63 -1.38
N MET A 157 9.31 8.52 -2.37
CA MET A 157 9.71 9.90 -2.10
C MET A 157 8.63 10.66 -1.30
N VAL A 158 7.35 10.47 -1.62
CA VAL A 158 6.23 11.04 -0.85
C VAL A 158 6.29 10.57 0.60
N TRP A 159 6.38 9.25 0.84
CA TRP A 159 6.41 8.72 2.20
C TRP A 159 7.62 9.20 3.00
N GLU A 160 8.79 9.38 2.36
CA GLU A 160 9.95 9.94 3.03
C GLU A 160 9.79 11.44 3.32
N LEU A 161 9.21 12.23 2.40
CA LEU A 161 8.91 13.64 2.67
C LEU A 161 7.89 13.79 3.82
N GLU A 162 6.88 12.93 3.86
CA GLU A 162 5.94 12.85 4.99
C GLU A 162 6.67 12.47 6.28
N ALA A 163 7.56 11.47 6.23
CA ALA A 163 8.36 11.07 7.38
C ALA A 163 9.24 12.21 7.90
N GLN A 164 9.90 12.96 7.02
CA GLN A 164 10.70 14.12 7.39
C GLN A 164 9.85 15.25 7.96
N ARG A 165 8.65 15.50 7.41
CA ARG A 165 7.69 16.46 7.97
C ARG A 165 7.29 16.06 9.39
N ASP A 166 6.95 14.80 9.60
CA ASP A 166 6.39 14.33 10.86
C ASP A 166 7.47 14.19 11.95
N ARG A 167 8.67 13.70 11.61
CA ARG A 167 9.84 13.72 12.51
C ARG A 167 10.17 15.14 12.96
N ARG A 168 10.24 16.10 12.02
CA ARG A 168 10.50 17.52 12.34
C ARG A 168 9.44 18.07 13.29
N TYR A 169 8.16 17.76 13.05
CA TYR A 169 7.09 18.17 13.93
C TYR A 169 7.23 17.59 15.34
N PHE A 170 7.40 16.27 15.48
CA PHE A 170 7.48 15.66 16.81
C PHE A 170 8.74 16.13 17.57
N LYS A 171 9.86 16.34 16.86
CA LYS A 171 11.05 16.99 17.44
C LYS A 171 10.78 18.42 17.90
N SER A 172 10.03 19.20 17.12
CA SER A 172 9.69 20.56 17.51
C SER A 172 8.78 20.59 18.73
N VAL A 173 7.82 19.68 18.83
CA VAL A 173 6.96 19.52 20.02
C VAL A 173 7.80 19.14 21.24
N LEU A 174 8.68 18.15 21.10
CA LEU A 174 9.55 17.70 22.18
C LEU A 174 10.46 18.83 22.70
N SER A 175 11.07 19.58 21.79
CA SER A 175 12.00 20.66 22.16
C SER A 175 11.29 21.89 22.71
N ALA A 176 10.11 22.26 22.19
CA ALA A 176 9.40 23.46 22.61
C ALA A 176 8.50 23.26 23.83
N SER A 177 7.92 22.07 24.00
CA SER A 177 6.87 21.80 25.00
C SER A 177 7.13 20.59 25.88
N GLY A 178 8.20 19.85 25.62
CA GLY A 178 8.66 18.75 26.46
C GLY A 178 7.98 17.40 26.20
N PRO A 179 8.38 16.36 26.96
CA PRO A 179 7.95 14.98 26.73
C PRO A 179 6.44 14.74 26.92
N GLU A 180 5.80 15.40 27.88
CA GLU A 180 4.36 15.17 28.14
C GLU A 180 3.48 15.66 26.98
N VAL A 181 3.78 16.81 26.38
CA VAL A 181 3.03 17.27 25.20
C VAL A 181 3.30 16.37 23.99
N LEU A 182 4.52 15.85 23.84
CA LEU A 182 4.79 14.83 22.81
C LEU A 182 3.91 13.59 23.03
N ARG A 183 3.77 13.14 24.28
CA ARG A 183 2.92 12.01 24.66
C ARG A 183 1.46 12.25 24.28
N GLU A 184 0.92 13.42 24.58
CA GLU A 184 -0.44 13.81 24.19
C GLU A 184 -0.62 13.73 22.67
N LYS A 185 0.33 14.25 21.88
CA LYS A 185 0.25 14.18 20.41
C LYS A 185 0.32 12.76 19.86
N LEU A 186 1.06 11.86 20.50
CA LEU A 186 1.09 10.45 20.12
C LEU A 186 -0.24 9.75 20.47
N LEU A 187 -0.83 10.07 21.62
CA LEU A 187 -2.15 9.56 22.02
C LEU A 187 -3.27 10.09 21.11
N GLU A 188 -3.25 11.37 20.75
CA GLU A 188 -4.15 11.95 19.75
C GLU A 188 -4.05 11.20 18.42
N SER A 189 -2.84 10.87 17.95
CA SER A 189 -2.64 10.09 16.73
C SER A 189 -3.24 8.69 16.85
N LEU A 190 -2.99 7.98 17.94
CA LEU A 190 -3.58 6.65 18.19
C LEU A 190 -5.11 6.71 18.23
N ALA A 191 -5.69 7.72 18.88
CA ALA A 191 -7.14 7.93 18.94
C ALA A 191 -7.73 8.17 17.55
N ARG A 192 -7.09 9.03 16.73
CA ARG A 192 -7.52 9.26 15.34
C ARG A 192 -7.44 7.99 14.50
N GLN A 193 -6.38 7.19 14.63
CA GLN A 193 -6.26 5.92 13.93
C GLN A 193 -7.37 4.93 14.32
N ALA A 194 -7.77 4.90 15.59
CA ALA A 194 -8.81 4.01 16.09
C ALA A 194 -10.23 4.47 15.72
N ALA A 195 -10.50 5.78 15.75
CA ALA A 195 -11.82 6.36 15.48
C ALA A 195 -12.17 6.43 13.98
N ARG A 196 -11.18 6.21 13.11
CA ARG A 196 -11.33 6.42 11.67
C ARG A 196 -12.38 5.49 11.04
N PRO A 197 -13.31 6.03 10.24
CA PRO A 197 -14.26 5.21 9.51
C PRO A 197 -13.54 4.35 8.45
N ARG A 198 -13.84 3.05 8.43
CA ARG A 198 -13.31 2.11 7.44
C ARG A 198 -14.17 2.13 6.17
N LEU A 199 -13.49 2.13 5.03
CA LEU A 199 -14.09 2.04 3.71
C LEU A 199 -13.33 1.00 2.89
N ASP A 200 -14.07 0.04 2.34
CA ASP A 200 -13.55 -0.91 1.38
C ASP A 200 -13.77 -0.35 -0.03
N VAL A 201 -12.70 -0.20 -0.79
CA VAL A 201 -12.73 0.35 -2.16
C VAL A 201 -12.36 -0.75 -3.15
N GLN A 202 -13.23 -1.00 -4.12
CA GLN A 202 -12.98 -1.94 -5.20
C GLN A 202 -12.93 -1.19 -6.54
N VAL A 203 -11.81 -1.33 -7.25
CA VAL A 203 -11.68 -0.81 -8.62
C VAL A 203 -12.14 -1.88 -9.59
N THR A 204 -13.12 -1.57 -10.45
CA THR A 204 -13.58 -2.46 -11.49
C THR A 204 -13.36 -1.84 -12.87
N ARG A 205 -12.94 -2.69 -13.83
CA ARG A 205 -12.87 -2.33 -15.25
C ARG A 205 -14.07 -2.96 -15.94
N GLY A 206 -15.03 -2.15 -16.33
CA GLY A 206 -16.25 -2.62 -16.99
C GLY A 206 -17.49 -1.92 -16.49
N ARG A 207 -18.57 -2.06 -17.28
CA ARG A 207 -19.88 -1.47 -16.99
C ARG A 207 -20.59 -2.39 -16.00
N ALA A 208 -20.84 -1.92 -14.78
CA ALA A 208 -21.78 -2.60 -13.90
C ALA A 208 -23.18 -2.55 -14.54
N THR A 209 -23.89 -3.68 -14.56
CA THR A 209 -25.22 -3.82 -15.16
C THR A 209 -26.34 -3.35 -14.22
N ASN A 210 -26.02 -2.62 -13.14
CA ASN A 210 -27.03 -2.19 -12.17
C ASN A 210 -27.80 -0.96 -12.64
N ILE A 211 -29.11 -1.02 -12.38
CA ILE A 211 -30.21 -0.22 -12.93
C ILE A 211 -30.51 1.00 -12.04
N ASP A 212 -29.52 1.47 -11.26
CA ASP A 212 -29.71 2.69 -10.47
C ASP A 212 -29.51 3.91 -11.37
N ALA A 213 -30.38 4.91 -11.21
CA ALA A 213 -30.29 6.15 -11.98
C ALA A 213 -28.97 6.87 -11.65
N ALA A 214 -28.07 6.94 -12.63
CA ALA A 214 -26.82 7.64 -12.45
C ALA A 214 -27.06 9.16 -12.40
N ARG A 215 -26.50 9.82 -11.40
CA ARG A 215 -26.51 11.29 -11.27
C ARG A 215 -25.10 11.85 -11.36
N THR A 216 -24.95 13.05 -11.90
CA THR A 216 -23.68 13.78 -11.85
C THR A 216 -23.54 14.46 -10.50
N VAL A 217 -22.47 14.17 -9.78
CA VAL A 217 -22.10 14.83 -8.52
C VAL A 217 -20.90 15.74 -8.76
N GLN A 218 -21.04 17.02 -8.41
CA GLN A 218 -19.96 18.00 -8.48
C GLN A 218 -19.07 17.89 -7.25
N PHE A 219 -17.78 18.16 -7.44
CA PHE A 219 -16.78 18.09 -6.37
C PHE A 219 -16.76 19.42 -5.64
N ALA A 220 -16.74 19.36 -4.31
CA ALA A 220 -16.17 20.42 -3.50
C ALA A 220 -14.65 20.26 -3.48
N PHE A 221 -13.92 21.34 -3.18
CA PHE A 221 -12.47 21.27 -3.03
C PHE A 221 -12.01 21.90 -1.73
N LEU A 222 -11.09 21.20 -1.07
CA LEU A 222 -10.28 21.76 0.02
C LEU A 222 -8.97 22.25 -0.60
N GLY A 223 -8.65 23.51 -0.34
CA GLY A 223 -7.43 24.15 -0.84
C GLY A 223 -6.35 24.18 0.23
N PRO A 224 -5.48 23.16 0.34
CA PRO A 224 -4.37 23.21 1.28
C PRO A 224 -3.46 24.39 0.96
N ALA A 225 -3.05 25.13 1.99
CA ALA A 225 -2.20 26.29 1.83
C ALA A 225 -0.91 25.93 1.09
N GLY A 226 -0.55 26.74 0.09
CA GLY A 226 0.66 26.55 -0.71
C GLY A 226 0.59 25.45 -1.77
N ALA A 227 -0.61 24.89 -2.06
CA ALA A 227 -0.79 23.93 -3.15
C ALA A 227 -0.32 24.49 -4.51
N PRO A 228 0.61 23.82 -5.22
CA PRO A 228 1.09 24.26 -6.53
C PRO A 228 0.04 24.15 -7.63
N VAL A 229 -0.92 23.25 -7.45
CA VAL A 229 -2.03 22.99 -8.36
C VAL A 229 -3.33 23.30 -7.62
N GLU A 230 -4.26 23.96 -8.32
CA GLU A 230 -5.58 24.27 -7.80
C GLU A 230 -6.64 23.53 -8.63
N PRO A 231 -7.45 22.66 -8.03
CA PRO A 231 -8.63 22.13 -8.68
C PRO A 231 -9.69 23.23 -8.86
N VAL A 232 -10.16 23.43 -10.09
CA VAL A 232 -11.13 24.50 -10.43
C VAL A 232 -12.53 23.95 -10.72
N ALA A 233 -12.61 22.71 -11.18
CA ALA A 233 -13.87 22.00 -11.38
C ALA A 233 -13.65 20.50 -11.25
N GLY A 234 -14.67 19.75 -10.84
CA GLY A 234 -14.60 18.30 -10.86
C GLY A 234 -15.97 17.68 -10.71
N SER A 235 -16.14 16.50 -11.31
CA SER A 235 -17.40 15.78 -11.23
C SER A 235 -17.19 14.29 -11.40
N ALA A 236 -18.15 13.50 -10.95
CA ALA A 236 -18.23 12.07 -11.23
C ALA A 236 -19.68 11.67 -11.47
N MET A 237 -19.88 10.62 -12.26
CA MET A 237 -21.18 9.94 -12.36
C MET A 237 -21.30 8.96 -11.20
N VAL A 238 -22.30 9.17 -10.35
CA VAL A 238 -22.57 8.37 -9.16
C VAL A 238 -23.83 7.55 -9.36
N SER A 239 -23.77 6.27 -9.00
CA SER A 239 -24.89 5.33 -9.03
C SER A 239 -24.81 4.43 -7.81
N GLY A 240 -25.69 4.63 -6.82
CA GLY A 240 -25.60 3.94 -5.54
C GLY A 240 -24.24 4.18 -4.86
N GLY A 241 -23.49 3.11 -4.62
CA GLY A 241 -22.12 3.13 -4.08
C GLY A 241 -21.01 3.08 -5.10
N GLU A 242 -21.30 3.44 -6.35
CA GLU A 242 -20.31 3.50 -7.42
C GLU A 242 -20.07 4.94 -7.87
N ALA A 243 -18.81 5.31 -8.07
CA ALA A 243 -18.41 6.52 -8.80
C ALA A 243 -17.59 6.14 -10.03
N ARG A 244 -17.91 6.74 -11.17
CA ARG A 244 -17.22 6.50 -12.45
C ARG A 244 -17.11 7.79 -13.26
N ALA A 245 -16.33 7.73 -14.33
CA ALA A 245 -16.10 8.87 -15.23
C ALA A 245 -15.71 10.14 -14.44
N THR A 246 -14.79 9.96 -13.48
CA THR A 246 -14.30 11.08 -12.67
C THR A 246 -13.53 12.02 -13.56
N SER A 247 -13.91 13.30 -13.55
CA SER A 247 -13.22 14.36 -14.28
C SER A 247 -12.81 15.47 -13.33
N LEU A 248 -11.58 15.95 -13.47
CA LEU A 248 -10.98 17.02 -12.68
C LEU A 248 -10.34 18.03 -13.64
N GLU A 249 -10.74 19.29 -13.54
CA GLU A 249 -10.05 20.41 -14.17
C GLU A 249 -9.19 21.10 -13.14
N VAL A 250 -7.93 21.33 -13.48
CA VAL A 250 -6.95 21.95 -12.58
C VAL A 250 -6.18 23.05 -13.29
N ILE A 251 -5.63 23.99 -12.50
CA ILE A 251 -4.71 25.02 -12.96
C ILE A 251 -3.40 24.94 -12.17
N ASN A 252 -2.26 25.08 -12.86
CA ASN A 252 -0.96 25.22 -12.19
C ASN A 252 -0.78 26.66 -11.72
N ARG A 253 -0.79 26.88 -10.40
CA ARG A 253 -0.57 28.18 -9.76
C ARG A 253 0.88 28.46 -9.41
N SER A 254 1.76 27.47 -9.58
CA SER A 254 3.18 27.61 -9.30
C SER A 254 3.94 28.24 -10.47
N LYS A 255 5.21 28.59 -10.20
CA LYS A 255 6.16 29.06 -11.22
C LYS A 255 6.90 27.93 -11.93
N ARG A 256 6.56 26.68 -11.63
CA ARG A 256 7.29 25.49 -12.08
C ARG A 256 6.37 24.61 -12.89
N THR A 257 6.91 23.96 -13.90
CA THR A 257 6.18 22.96 -14.67
C THR A 257 5.82 21.77 -13.79
N VAL A 258 4.54 21.39 -13.80
CA VAL A 258 4.01 20.22 -13.09
C VAL A 258 3.90 19.07 -14.07
N ARG A 259 4.47 17.91 -13.72
CA ARG A 259 4.40 16.70 -14.56
C ARG A 259 3.45 15.64 -14.02
N TYR A 260 3.08 15.75 -12.75
CA TYR A 260 2.16 14.82 -12.12
C TYR A 260 1.53 15.45 -10.87
N PHE A 261 0.31 15.06 -10.54
CA PHE A 261 -0.35 15.40 -9.29
C PHE A 261 -1.35 14.32 -8.90
N GLU A 262 -1.70 14.28 -7.61
CA GLU A 262 -2.82 13.48 -7.11
C GLU A 262 -3.82 14.35 -6.35
N VAL A 263 -5.09 14.02 -6.53
CA VAL A 263 -6.19 14.59 -5.75
C VAL A 263 -6.76 13.50 -4.85
N GLY A 264 -6.58 13.63 -3.54
CA GLY A 264 -7.25 12.78 -2.55
C GLY A 264 -8.76 13.00 -2.58
N LEU A 265 -9.54 11.91 -2.56
CA LEU A 265 -11.00 11.94 -2.58
C LEU A 265 -11.58 11.62 -1.19
N ILE A 266 -12.49 12.48 -0.76
CA ILE A 266 -13.31 12.30 0.43
C ILE A 266 -14.76 12.15 -0.01
N LEU A 267 -15.36 11.02 0.34
CA LEU A 267 -16.77 10.73 0.13
C LEU A 267 -17.56 11.18 1.34
N ARG A 268 -18.75 11.73 1.11
CA ARG A 268 -19.74 11.96 2.15
C ARG A 268 -20.96 11.11 1.88
N ASP A 269 -21.45 10.39 2.89
CA ASP A 269 -22.71 9.64 2.79
C ASP A 269 -23.94 10.50 3.11
N ASP A 270 -25.14 9.93 2.95
CA ASP A 270 -26.40 10.66 3.22
C ASP A 270 -26.58 10.99 4.71
N ALA A 271 -25.85 10.33 5.61
CA ALA A 271 -25.82 10.63 7.04
C ALA A 271 -24.78 11.72 7.39
N GLY A 272 -24.09 12.27 6.39
CA GLY A 272 -23.07 13.31 6.56
C GLY A 272 -21.70 12.79 7.00
N ARG A 273 -21.49 11.47 7.07
CA ARG A 273 -20.20 10.88 7.47
C ARG A 273 -19.22 10.92 6.31
N GLU A 274 -17.98 11.28 6.60
CA GLU A 274 -16.92 11.42 5.61
C GLU A 274 -15.93 10.24 5.63
N TYR A 275 -15.47 9.82 4.44
CA TYR A 275 -14.58 8.68 4.24
C TYR A 275 -13.49 9.04 3.24
N LEU A 276 -12.23 8.72 3.53
CA LEU A 276 -11.18 8.81 2.52
C LEU A 276 -11.30 7.61 1.55
N ALA A 277 -11.48 7.92 0.27
CA ALA A 277 -11.74 6.96 -0.79
C ALA A 277 -10.52 6.61 -1.66
N GLY A 278 -9.36 7.18 -1.32
CA GLY A 278 -8.12 7.06 -2.09
C GLY A 278 -7.75 8.37 -2.79
N SER A 279 -7.02 8.29 -3.88
CA SER A 279 -6.64 9.43 -4.71
C SER A 279 -6.94 9.17 -6.19
N VAL A 280 -7.22 10.25 -6.92
CA VAL A 280 -7.28 10.27 -8.38
C VAL A 280 -5.93 10.80 -8.86
N PRO A 281 -5.10 9.94 -9.46
CA PRO A 281 -3.87 10.40 -10.08
C PRO A 281 -4.17 11.10 -11.41
N ALA A 282 -3.31 12.05 -11.79
CA ALA A 282 -3.18 12.41 -13.19
C ALA A 282 -2.70 11.17 -13.97
N SER A 283 -3.62 10.55 -14.72
CA SER A 283 -3.37 9.29 -15.45
C SER A 283 -2.50 9.47 -16.71
N ASP A 284 -2.22 10.71 -17.10
CA ASP A 284 -1.49 11.04 -18.32
C ASP A 284 0.03 11.01 -18.08
N PRO A 285 0.76 10.04 -18.66
CA PRO A 285 2.22 9.94 -18.51
C PRO A 285 2.96 11.11 -19.18
N ASP A 286 2.33 11.80 -20.12
CA ASP A 286 2.89 12.94 -20.86
C ASP A 286 2.41 14.29 -20.30
N LEU A 287 1.73 14.27 -19.13
CA LEU A 287 1.28 15.49 -18.49
C LEU A 287 2.45 16.46 -18.31
N ASN A 288 2.33 17.64 -18.92
CA ASN A 288 3.30 18.71 -18.82
C ASN A 288 2.56 20.04 -18.68
N LEU A 289 2.20 20.35 -17.45
CA LEU A 289 1.37 21.51 -17.11
C LEU A 289 2.26 22.72 -16.80
N ALA A 290 2.43 23.59 -17.79
CA ALA A 290 3.19 24.83 -17.66
C ALA A 290 2.58 25.77 -16.59
N PRO A 291 3.37 26.71 -16.03
CA PRO A 291 2.86 27.73 -15.12
C PRO A 291 1.64 28.47 -15.68
N GLY A 292 0.56 28.57 -14.90
CA GLY A 292 -0.69 29.21 -15.30
C GLY A 292 -1.58 28.39 -16.26
N ALA A 293 -1.08 27.28 -16.80
CA ALA A 293 -1.85 26.44 -17.71
C ALA A 293 -2.93 25.63 -16.98
N ARG A 294 -3.98 25.27 -17.73
CA ARG A 294 -5.07 24.40 -17.28
C ARG A 294 -5.02 23.07 -17.99
N THR A 295 -5.49 22.04 -17.31
CA THR A 295 -5.72 20.72 -17.92
C THR A 295 -6.94 20.06 -17.31
N ARG A 296 -7.49 19.09 -18.03
CA ARG A 296 -8.55 18.21 -17.58
C ARG A 296 -8.04 16.78 -17.53
N VAL A 297 -8.12 16.18 -16.35
CA VAL A 297 -7.84 14.75 -16.13
C VAL A 297 -9.15 14.00 -16.03
N THR A 298 -9.24 12.88 -16.74
CA THR A 298 -10.36 11.95 -16.65
C THR A 298 -9.87 10.58 -16.18
N GLN A 299 -10.68 9.89 -15.40
CA GLN A 299 -10.42 8.53 -14.95
C GLN A 299 -11.61 7.64 -15.30
N ASP A 300 -11.35 6.66 -16.18
CA ASP A 300 -12.38 5.76 -16.72
C ASP A 300 -12.63 4.51 -15.86
N SER A 301 -12.01 4.44 -14.68
CA SER A 301 -12.26 3.36 -13.72
C SER A 301 -13.57 3.57 -12.98
N THR A 302 -14.30 2.47 -12.72
CA THR A 302 -15.40 2.46 -11.77
C THR A 302 -14.85 2.15 -10.39
N LEU A 303 -15.10 3.04 -9.43
CA LEU A 303 -14.79 2.84 -8.02
C LEU A 303 -16.08 2.43 -7.31
N ARG A 304 -16.07 1.26 -6.68
CA ARG A 304 -17.16 0.77 -5.83
C ARG A 304 -16.74 0.90 -4.37
N PHE A 305 -17.62 1.51 -3.57
CA PHE A 305 -17.37 1.83 -2.18
C PHE A 305 -18.32 1.04 -1.29
N MET A 306 -17.75 0.33 -0.33
CA MET A 306 -18.49 -0.41 0.67
C MET A 306 -18.11 0.07 2.07
N ALA A 307 -19.11 0.38 2.89
CA ALA A 307 -18.91 0.63 4.30
C ALA A 307 -18.57 -0.67 5.02
N ALA A 308 -18.09 -0.54 6.26
CA ALA A 308 -17.86 -1.67 7.16
C ALA A 308 -19.06 -2.64 7.17
N GLY A 309 -18.78 -3.93 7.02
CA GLY A 309 -19.81 -4.98 6.93
C GLY A 309 -20.33 -5.23 5.50
N GLY A 310 -19.69 -4.67 4.47
CA GLY A 310 -19.96 -5.01 3.06
C GLY A 310 -21.21 -4.36 2.48
N ARG A 311 -21.71 -3.29 3.11
CA ARG A 311 -22.89 -2.55 2.62
C ARG A 311 -22.47 -1.49 1.61
N PRO A 312 -23.11 -1.38 0.44
CA PRO A 312 -22.85 -0.27 -0.49
C PRO A 312 -23.04 1.08 0.21
N LEU A 313 -22.09 1.99 0.00
CA LEU A 313 -22.16 3.34 0.58
C LEU A 313 -22.94 4.26 -0.37
N ALA A 314 -24.10 4.78 0.03
CA ALA A 314 -24.80 5.79 -0.78
C ALA A 314 -23.98 7.09 -0.82
N ILE A 315 -23.46 7.47 -1.99
CA ILE A 315 -22.59 8.64 -2.13
C ILE A 315 -23.45 9.90 -2.26
N ALA A 316 -23.42 10.75 -1.23
CA ALA A 316 -24.12 12.04 -1.19
C ALA A 316 -23.26 13.19 -1.71
N GLY A 317 -21.93 13.11 -1.54
CA GLY A 317 -21.02 14.18 -1.94
C GLY A 317 -19.59 13.70 -2.13
N LEU A 318 -18.83 14.49 -2.87
CA LEU A 318 -17.42 14.28 -3.18
C LEU A 318 -16.65 15.56 -2.87
N THR A 319 -15.55 15.43 -2.12
CA THR A 319 -14.62 16.51 -1.83
C THR A 319 -13.22 16.08 -2.26
N GLY A 320 -12.53 16.91 -3.06
CA GLY A 320 -11.15 16.70 -3.47
C GLY A 320 -10.18 17.59 -2.70
N TYR A 321 -8.95 17.14 -2.50
CA TYR A 321 -7.83 17.97 -2.06
C TYR A 321 -6.54 17.52 -2.74
N VAL A 322 -5.60 18.43 -2.99
CA VAL A 322 -4.33 18.06 -3.61
C VAL A 322 -3.44 17.38 -2.56
N SER A 323 -3.13 16.10 -2.78
CA SER A 323 -2.34 15.30 -1.84
C SER A 323 -0.84 15.31 -2.15
N GLN A 324 -0.48 15.47 -3.42
CA GLN A 324 0.91 15.59 -3.87
C GLN A 324 1.01 16.21 -5.27
N VAL A 325 2.13 16.86 -5.55
CA VAL A 325 2.48 17.39 -6.87
C VAL A 325 3.95 17.09 -7.17
N GLU A 326 4.23 16.57 -8.35
CA GLU A 326 5.58 16.34 -8.85
C GLU A 326 5.90 17.34 -9.97
N PHE A 327 7.05 17.99 -9.85
CA PHE A 327 7.52 18.97 -10.82
C PHE A 327 8.40 18.32 -11.89
N ALA A 328 8.63 19.05 -12.99
CA ALA A 328 9.47 18.57 -14.10
C ALA A 328 10.90 18.20 -13.67
N ASP A 329 11.45 18.88 -12.65
CA ASP A 329 12.77 18.57 -12.07
C ASP A 329 12.78 17.36 -11.12
N GLY A 330 11.63 16.69 -10.93
CA GLY A 330 11.48 15.50 -10.11
C GLY A 330 11.35 15.77 -8.61
N SER A 331 11.37 17.03 -8.17
CA SER A 331 10.99 17.35 -6.80
C SER A 331 9.48 17.18 -6.59
N ILE A 332 9.11 16.91 -5.34
CA ILE A 332 7.73 16.68 -4.93
C ILE A 332 7.32 17.70 -3.88
N TRP A 333 6.11 18.24 -4.04
CA TRP A 333 5.39 18.95 -3.01
C TRP A 333 4.36 18.02 -2.36
N ILE A 334 4.27 18.10 -1.03
CA ILE A 334 3.22 17.50 -0.22
C ILE A 334 2.64 18.55 0.73
N PRO A 335 1.39 18.43 1.18
CA PRO A 335 0.83 19.30 2.21
C PRO A 335 1.68 19.33 3.48
N ASP A 336 1.89 20.52 4.02
CA ASP A 336 2.47 20.67 5.35
C ASP A 336 1.46 20.26 6.44
N ARG A 337 1.93 20.19 7.69
CA ARG A 337 1.09 19.73 8.80
C ARG A 337 -0.01 20.72 9.16
N ARG A 338 0.16 22.01 8.85
CA ARG A 338 -0.84 23.05 9.12
C ARG A 338 -1.99 22.93 8.13
N ALA A 339 -1.68 22.68 6.86
CA ALA A 339 -2.68 22.40 5.84
C ALA A 339 -3.50 21.14 6.16
N LEU A 340 -2.86 20.10 6.71
CA LEU A 340 -3.54 18.88 7.16
C LEU A 340 -4.28 19.01 8.50
N ALA A 341 -4.10 20.12 9.22
CA ALA A 341 -4.83 20.40 10.45
C ALA A 341 -6.22 21.02 10.21
N ASP A 342 -6.61 21.24 8.95
CA ASP A 342 -8.00 21.52 8.59
C ASP A 342 -8.92 20.46 9.23
N PRO A 343 -9.98 20.84 9.97
CA PRO A 343 -10.81 19.88 10.70
C PRO A 343 -11.35 18.74 9.83
N ARG A 344 -11.75 19.02 8.59
CA ARG A 344 -12.28 17.99 7.68
C ARG A 344 -11.18 17.02 7.25
N LEU A 345 -9.97 17.51 7.00
CA LEU A 345 -8.83 16.66 6.65
C LEU A 345 -8.31 15.87 7.86
N ALA A 346 -8.25 16.48 9.03
CA ALA A 346 -7.69 15.88 10.24
C ALA A 346 -8.47 14.63 10.71
N GLU A 347 -9.77 14.56 10.42
CA GLU A 347 -10.66 13.44 10.75
C GLU A 347 -10.56 12.26 9.76
N VAL A 348 -10.36 12.53 8.47
CA VAL A 348 -10.48 11.50 7.41
C VAL A 348 -9.15 11.06 6.81
N VAL A 349 -8.14 11.95 6.77
CA VAL A 349 -6.84 11.67 6.17
C VAL A 349 -6.06 10.71 7.04
N THR A 350 -5.53 9.65 6.42
CA THR A 350 -4.68 8.68 7.11
C THR A 350 -3.43 9.38 7.64
N PRO A 351 -3.03 9.17 8.91
CA PRO A 351 -1.71 9.56 9.36
C PRO A 351 -0.64 8.92 8.46
N SER A 352 0.49 9.60 8.24
CA SER A 352 1.56 9.03 7.41
C SER A 352 2.09 7.72 7.98
N PRO A 353 2.78 6.89 7.18
CA PRO A 353 3.46 5.70 7.69
C PRO A 353 4.41 6.00 8.86
N GLU A 354 5.08 7.15 8.87
CA GLU A 354 5.97 7.54 9.96
C GLU A 354 5.22 7.92 11.24
N GLU A 355 4.14 8.70 11.14
CA GLU A 355 3.33 9.04 12.30
C GLU A 355 2.73 7.77 12.93
N GLN A 356 2.21 6.85 12.11
CA GLN A 356 1.73 5.55 12.58
C GLN A 356 2.85 4.75 13.26
N ARG A 357 4.04 4.70 12.66
CA ARG A 357 5.19 3.96 13.20
C ARG A 357 5.62 4.49 14.56
N LEU A 358 5.69 5.82 14.73
CA LEU A 358 6.05 6.46 16.00
C LEU A 358 4.97 6.26 17.08
N ALA A 359 3.70 6.39 16.71
CA ALA A 359 2.57 6.11 17.59
C ALA A 359 2.54 4.63 18.05
N ASP A 360 2.81 3.70 17.14
CA ASP A 360 2.93 2.27 17.42
C ASP A 360 4.18 1.93 18.24
N LEU A 361 5.27 2.68 18.08
CA LEU A 361 6.47 2.56 18.91
C LEU A 361 6.16 2.98 20.34
N TYR A 362 5.46 4.11 20.52
CA TYR A 362 4.96 4.55 21.82
C TYR A 362 4.06 3.49 22.46
N ARG A 363 3.07 2.97 21.73
CA ARG A 363 2.15 1.95 22.23
C ARG A 363 2.89 0.68 22.70
N ARG A 364 3.97 0.29 22.02
CA ARG A 364 4.70 -0.96 22.29
C ARG A 364 5.84 -0.82 23.29
N LYS A 365 6.53 0.33 23.32
CA LYS A 365 7.79 0.52 24.06
C LYS A 365 7.83 1.79 24.92
N GLY A 366 6.77 2.58 24.94
CA GLY A 366 6.67 3.80 25.75
C GLY A 366 7.34 5.03 25.11
N LEU A 367 7.23 6.16 25.82
CA LEU A 367 7.65 7.48 25.34
C LEU A 367 9.17 7.58 25.12
N GLN A 368 9.97 7.00 26.02
CA GLN A 368 11.43 7.06 25.91
C GLN A 368 11.92 6.45 24.58
N ALA A 369 11.33 5.34 24.15
CA ALA A 369 11.69 4.71 22.89
C ALA A 369 11.40 5.62 21.67
N VAL A 370 10.37 6.47 21.74
CA VAL A 370 10.10 7.45 20.68
C VAL A 370 11.11 8.59 20.71
N ILE A 371 11.49 9.08 21.89
CA ILE A 371 12.52 10.12 22.04
C ILE A 371 13.85 9.62 21.47
N ASP A 372 14.28 8.43 21.87
CA ASP A 372 15.51 7.79 21.39
C ASP A 372 15.47 7.55 19.88
N GLU A 373 14.30 7.24 19.32
CA GLU A 373 14.12 7.06 17.89
C GLU A 373 14.21 8.40 17.14
N LEU A 374 13.57 9.45 17.64
CA LEU A 374 13.64 10.79 17.04
C LEU A 374 15.07 11.34 17.06
N SER A 375 15.89 11.03 18.07
CA SER A 375 17.29 11.48 18.13
C SER A 375 18.23 10.83 17.11
N LYS A 376 17.81 9.77 16.41
CA LYS A 376 18.62 9.09 15.37
C LYS A 376 18.55 9.77 13.99
N PHE A 377 17.68 10.75 13.85
CA PHE A 377 17.52 11.60 12.68
C PHE A 377 17.92 13.01 13.05
#